data_AF-A0A075FRF2-F1
#
_entry.id   AF-A0A075FRF2-F1
#
_cell.length_a   1.000
_cell.length_b   1.000
_cell.length_c   1.000
_cell.angle_alpha   90.00
_cell.angle_beta   90.00
_cell.angle_gamma   90.00
#
_symmetry.space_group_name_H-M   'P 1'
#
loop_
_entity.id
_entity.type
_entity.pdbx_description
1 polymer ?
#
loop_
_entity_poly.entity_id
_entity_poly.type
_entity_poly.pdbx_seq_one_letter_code
_entity_poly.pdbx_strand_id
1 'polypeptide(L)'
;MDVLPPFPAPDPAAFALNILSVLMMYGPFYLANTGAMLFGKWIPDRLGFSSVVIDGGRNWKDGFRLLGDGKTWNGLLGGAVLSGLLTMLTHHLWTERLLPDARPFVDPTLLAESDDWFWVGGEWGAAFAMGFTLGLACMLGDTAGSFIKRRQGLKREGDESSQAPLLDSAPFAIAIFVAAFVLFDGQIITHEQLHEEIAALMVLTPVIHRMSNRLGYRLGLKSVPY
;
A
#
# COMPACT_ATOMS: atom_id res chain seq x y z
N MET A 1 22.75 -4.58 -31.40
CA MET A 1 21.53 -5.28 -30.94
C MET A 1 20.79 -4.23 -30.14
N ASP A 2 19.70 -3.69 -30.67
CA ASP A 2 18.90 -2.73 -29.91
C ASP A 2 18.33 -3.48 -28.71
N VAL A 3 18.80 -3.13 -27.51
CA VAL A 3 18.25 -3.65 -26.28
C VAL A 3 16.86 -3.05 -26.15
N LEU A 4 15.82 -3.89 -26.24
CA LEU A 4 14.45 -3.43 -26.06
C LEU A 4 14.33 -2.81 -24.66
N PRO A 5 13.72 -1.62 -24.54
CA PRO A 5 13.51 -1.01 -23.23
C PRO A 5 12.64 -1.94 -22.36
N PRO A 6 12.82 -1.96 -21.03
CA PRO A 6 12.04 -2.82 -20.13
C PRO A 6 10.54 -2.46 -20.10
N PHE A 7 10.19 -1.18 -20.26
CA PHE A 7 8.81 -0.68 -20.22
C PHE A 7 8.46 0.17 -21.45
N PRO A 8 8.43 -0.39 -22.67
CA PRO A 8 8.10 0.37 -23.88
C PRO A 8 6.68 0.90 -23.81
N ALA A 9 6.51 2.18 -24.14
CA ALA A 9 5.21 2.85 -24.27
C ALA A 9 5.07 3.59 -25.62
N PRO A 10 5.17 2.90 -26.77
CA PRO A 10 5.07 3.54 -28.09
C PRO A 10 3.66 4.06 -28.41
N ASP A 11 2.65 3.58 -27.69
CA ASP A 11 1.24 3.91 -27.90
C ASP A 11 0.46 3.93 -26.57
N PRO A 12 -0.78 4.44 -26.56
CA PRO A 12 -1.60 4.50 -25.34
C PRO A 12 -1.92 3.14 -24.71
N ALA A 13 -1.95 2.04 -25.48
CA ALA A 13 -2.24 0.71 -24.94
C ALA A 13 -1.03 0.17 -24.15
N ALA A 14 0.17 0.38 -24.67
CA ALA A 14 1.41 0.06 -23.97
C ALA A 14 1.61 0.91 -22.71
N PHE A 15 1.25 2.20 -22.76
CA PHE A 15 1.21 3.07 -21.58
C PHE A 15 0.23 2.56 -20.52
N ALA A 16 -0.98 2.16 -20.92
CA ALA A 16 -1.96 1.58 -19.99
C ALA A 16 -1.48 0.24 -19.38
N LEU A 17 -0.75 -0.57 -20.16
CA LEU A 17 -0.10 -1.79 -19.67
C LEU A 17 0.99 -1.49 -18.64
N ASN A 18 1.75 -0.41 -18.82
CA ASN A 18 2.73 0.05 -17.83
C ASN A 18 2.04 0.54 -16.54
N ILE A 19 0.93 1.28 -16.62
CA ILE A 19 0.12 1.64 -15.42
C ILE A 19 -0.31 0.37 -14.67
N LEU A 20 -0.77 -0.64 -15.40
CA LEU A 20 -1.15 -1.92 -14.80
C LEU A 20 0.07 -2.61 -14.18
N SER A 21 1.25 -2.53 -14.81
CA SER A 21 2.50 -3.07 -14.27
C SER A 21 2.89 -2.41 -12.95
N VAL A 22 2.81 -1.06 -12.88
CA VAL A 22 3.04 -0.30 -11.64
C VAL A 22 2.01 -0.73 -10.59
N LEU A 23 0.72 -0.82 -10.93
CA LEU A 23 -0.32 -1.27 -10.00
C LEU A 23 -0.05 -2.68 -9.46
N MET A 24 0.43 -3.60 -10.29
CA MET A 24 0.73 -4.98 -9.88
C MET A 24 1.96 -5.04 -8.98
N MET A 25 3.03 -4.31 -9.29
CA MET A 25 4.23 -4.21 -8.44
C MET A 25 3.95 -3.54 -7.10
N TYR A 26 3.18 -2.45 -7.08
CA TYR A 26 2.83 -1.72 -5.86
C TYR A 26 1.62 -2.31 -5.11
N GLY A 27 0.92 -3.26 -5.72
CA GLY A 27 -0.27 -3.93 -5.21
C GLY A 27 -0.10 -4.51 -3.80
N PRO A 28 0.96 -5.29 -3.51
CA PRO A 28 1.26 -5.76 -2.16
C PRO A 28 1.33 -4.65 -1.11
N PHE A 29 1.85 -3.47 -1.47
CA PHE A 29 2.02 -2.33 -0.56
C PHE A 29 0.70 -1.60 -0.33
N TYR A 30 -0.09 -1.42 -1.40
CA TYR A 30 -1.45 -0.87 -1.31
C TYR A 30 -2.37 -1.75 -0.44
N LEU A 31 -2.20 -3.07 -0.52
CA LEU A 31 -2.95 -4.05 0.26
C LEU A 31 -2.57 -4.10 1.75
N ALA A 32 -1.56 -3.35 2.20
CA ALA A 32 -1.29 -3.16 3.64
C ALA A 32 -2.51 -2.58 4.38
N ASN A 33 -3.28 -1.69 3.74
CA ASN A 33 -4.54 -1.17 4.30
C ASN A 33 -5.61 -2.26 4.48
N THR A 34 -5.63 -3.27 3.60
CA THR A 34 -6.47 -4.45 3.78
C THR A 34 -6.00 -5.27 4.97
N GLY A 35 -4.69 -5.42 5.15
CA GLY A 35 -4.12 -6.03 6.35
C GLY A 35 -4.53 -5.30 7.62
N ALA A 36 -4.49 -3.97 7.63
CA ALA A 36 -4.93 -3.19 8.78
C ALA A 36 -6.41 -3.43 9.14
N MET A 37 -7.27 -3.59 8.15
CA MET A 37 -8.67 -3.97 8.36
C MET A 37 -8.79 -5.37 8.98
N LEU A 38 -8.03 -6.34 8.45
CA LEU A 38 -8.07 -7.72 8.90
C LEU A 38 -7.54 -7.85 10.34
N PHE A 39 -6.31 -7.40 10.58
CA PHE A 39 -5.63 -7.55 11.88
C PHE A 39 -6.09 -6.52 12.92
N GLY A 40 -6.56 -5.35 12.48
CA GLY A 40 -7.01 -4.28 13.36
C GLY A 40 -8.48 -4.38 13.76
N LYS A 41 -9.33 -5.08 13.00
CA LYS A 41 -10.77 -5.19 13.30
C LYS A 41 -11.33 -6.60 13.08
N TRP A 42 -11.26 -7.14 11.86
CA TRP A 42 -12.01 -8.37 11.51
C TRP A 42 -11.58 -9.61 12.31
N ILE A 43 -10.27 -9.85 12.45
CA ILE A 43 -9.72 -10.95 13.25
C ILE A 43 -10.03 -10.75 14.74
N PRO A 44 -9.74 -9.58 15.35
CA PRO A 44 -10.14 -9.26 16.73
C PRO A 44 -11.62 -9.53 17.00
N ASP A 45 -12.52 -9.01 16.16
CA ASP A 45 -13.97 -9.17 16.31
C ASP A 45 -14.39 -10.65 16.23
N ARG A 46 -13.76 -11.43 15.35
CA ARG A 46 -14.04 -12.87 15.18
C ARG A 46 -13.49 -13.75 16.29
N LEU A 47 -12.37 -13.37 16.87
CA LEU A 47 -11.68 -14.14 17.93
C LEU A 47 -11.98 -13.62 19.34
N GLY A 48 -12.77 -12.54 19.48
CA GLY A 48 -13.23 -12.03 20.76
C GLY A 48 -12.16 -11.30 21.57
N PHE A 49 -11.15 -10.72 20.92
CA PHE A 49 -10.14 -9.87 21.58
C PHE A 49 -10.20 -8.43 21.04
N SER A 50 -9.66 -7.47 21.80
CA SER A 50 -9.62 -6.08 21.40
C SER A 50 -8.28 -5.68 20.77
N SER A 51 -8.33 -4.85 19.74
CA SER A 51 -7.14 -4.20 19.20
C SER A 51 -6.74 -3.00 20.04
N VAL A 52 -5.43 -2.79 20.19
CA VAL A 52 -4.91 -1.63 20.93
C VAL A 52 -4.92 -0.40 20.02
N VAL A 53 -5.79 0.58 20.32
CA VAL A 53 -5.86 1.86 19.60
C VAL A 53 -4.63 2.71 19.91
N ILE A 54 -3.99 3.24 18.87
CA ILE A 54 -2.70 3.95 18.96
C ILE A 54 -2.80 5.19 19.84
N ASP A 55 -3.88 5.97 19.72
CA ASP A 55 -4.05 7.20 20.50
C ASP A 55 -4.65 6.97 21.90
N GLY A 56 -5.06 5.74 22.23
CA GLY A 56 -5.65 5.40 23.52
C GLY A 56 -6.88 6.23 23.90
N GLY A 57 -7.65 6.73 22.93
CA GLY A 57 -8.82 7.56 23.22
C GLY A 57 -8.55 9.06 23.39
N ARG A 58 -7.29 9.50 23.28
CA ARG A 58 -6.90 10.88 23.59
C ARG A 58 -7.35 11.87 22.51
N ASN A 59 -7.73 13.06 22.96
CA ASN A 59 -7.98 14.21 22.11
C ASN A 59 -6.72 15.06 21.95
N TRP A 60 -6.63 15.75 20.82
CA TRP A 60 -5.65 16.81 20.59
C TRP A 60 -6.15 18.13 21.20
N LYS A 61 -5.32 19.18 21.11
CA LYS A 61 -5.60 20.50 21.70
C LYS A 61 -6.86 21.18 21.15
N ASP A 62 -7.33 20.75 19.98
CA ASP A 62 -8.53 21.25 19.32
C ASP A 62 -9.82 20.53 19.75
N GLY A 63 -9.73 19.57 20.67
CA GLY A 63 -10.86 18.81 21.20
C GLY A 63 -11.28 17.62 20.34
N PHE A 64 -10.72 17.45 19.14
CA PHE A 64 -10.94 16.25 18.31
C PHE A 64 -9.97 15.13 18.70
N ARG A 65 -10.32 13.87 18.42
CA ARG A 65 -9.43 12.71 18.62
C ARG A 65 -8.07 12.92 17.96
N LEU A 66 -7.01 12.34 18.52
CA LEU A 66 -5.68 12.44 17.89
C LEU A 66 -5.66 11.73 16.53
N LEU A 67 -6.13 10.47 16.48
CA LEU A 67 -6.16 9.63 15.28
C LEU A 67 -7.55 9.02 15.02
N GLY A 68 -8.24 8.59 16.08
CA GLY A 68 -9.52 7.86 16.03
C GLY A 68 -9.37 6.33 16.15
N ASP A 69 -10.47 5.64 16.44
CA ASP A 69 -10.50 4.21 16.82
C ASP A 69 -10.03 3.26 15.72
N GLY A 70 -10.05 3.73 14.47
CA GLY A 70 -9.61 2.95 13.31
C GLY A 70 -8.09 2.77 13.20
N LYS A 71 -7.28 3.41 14.07
CA LYS A 71 -5.80 3.30 14.03
C LYS A 71 -5.31 2.50 15.22
N THR A 72 -4.91 1.25 14.96
CA THR A 72 -4.50 0.28 15.99
C THR A 72 -3.09 -0.25 15.73
N TRP A 73 -2.38 -0.65 16.79
CA TRP A 73 -1.06 -1.26 16.67
C TRP A 73 -1.11 -2.59 15.92
N ASN A 74 -2.14 -3.40 16.17
CA ASN A 74 -2.40 -4.64 15.43
C ASN A 74 -2.57 -4.38 13.93
N GLY A 75 -3.32 -3.34 13.57
CA GLY A 75 -3.52 -2.97 12.18
C GLY A 75 -2.25 -2.45 11.51
N LEU A 76 -1.46 -1.63 12.20
CA LEU A 76 -0.21 -1.07 11.69
C LEU A 76 0.83 -2.18 11.42
N LEU A 77 1.08 -3.06 12.40
CA LEU A 77 2.05 -4.15 12.24
C LEU A 77 1.51 -5.25 11.32
N GLY A 78 0.25 -5.63 11.46
CA GLY A 78 -0.38 -6.64 10.63
C GLY A 78 -0.47 -6.24 9.16
N GLY A 79 -0.70 -4.96 8.87
CA GLY A 79 -0.65 -4.40 7.52
C GLY A 79 0.73 -4.53 6.88
N ALA A 80 1.79 -4.14 7.60
CA ALA A 80 3.17 -4.26 7.13
C ALA A 80 3.57 -5.74 6.91
N VAL A 81 3.26 -6.63 7.87
CA VAL A 81 3.55 -8.06 7.74
C VAL A 81 2.81 -8.67 6.55
N LEU A 82 1.51 -8.38 6.37
CA LEU A 82 0.76 -8.88 5.21
C LEU A 82 1.40 -8.41 3.91
N SER A 83 1.84 -7.15 3.85
CA SER A 83 2.50 -6.61 2.66
C SER A 83 3.82 -7.32 2.34
N GLY A 84 4.64 -7.61 3.35
CA GLY A 84 5.85 -8.44 3.20
C GLY A 84 5.53 -9.83 2.66
N LEU A 85 4.53 -10.52 3.23
CA LEU A 85 4.10 -11.84 2.76
C LEU A 85 3.54 -11.82 1.34
N LEU A 86 2.78 -10.78 0.97
CA LEU A 86 2.26 -10.61 -0.38
C LEU A 86 3.39 -10.33 -1.38
N THR A 87 4.45 -9.64 -0.96
CA THR A 87 5.60 -9.36 -1.82
C THR A 87 6.43 -10.63 -2.06
N MET A 88 6.60 -11.48 -1.04
CA MET A 88 7.15 -12.83 -1.22
C MET A 88 6.31 -13.66 -2.20
N LEU A 89 4.97 -13.56 -2.12
CA LEU A 89 4.08 -14.25 -3.04
C LEU A 89 4.23 -13.73 -4.48
N THR A 90 4.34 -12.41 -4.69
CA THR A 90 4.56 -11.85 -6.03
C THR A 90 5.92 -12.23 -6.59
N HIS A 91 6.98 -12.22 -5.77
CA HIS A 91 8.30 -12.76 -6.13
C HIS A 91 8.17 -14.18 -6.66
N HIS A 92 7.56 -15.07 -5.86
CA HIS A 92 7.34 -16.47 -6.26
C HIS A 92 6.59 -16.63 -7.59
N LEU A 93 5.52 -15.87 -7.79
CA LEU A 93 4.66 -16.02 -8.96
C LEU A 93 5.27 -15.43 -10.25
N TRP A 94 6.20 -14.48 -10.12
CA TRP A 94 6.65 -13.64 -11.23
C TRP A 94 8.17 -13.68 -11.51
N THR A 95 8.99 -14.30 -10.65
CA THR A 95 10.46 -14.31 -10.74
C THR A 95 11.04 -14.82 -12.07
N GLU A 96 10.39 -15.78 -12.74
CA GLU A 96 10.89 -16.36 -14.00
C GLU A 96 10.51 -15.56 -15.27
N ARG A 97 9.89 -14.37 -15.12
CA ARG A 97 9.36 -13.61 -16.25
C ARG A 97 10.37 -12.56 -16.71
N LEU A 98 10.58 -12.48 -18.03
CA LEU A 98 11.53 -11.54 -18.64
C LEU A 98 10.82 -10.31 -19.21
N LEU A 99 11.38 -9.13 -18.95
CA LEU A 99 10.92 -7.88 -19.57
C LEU A 99 11.32 -7.83 -21.05
N PRO A 100 10.50 -7.20 -21.92
CA PRO A 100 9.26 -6.48 -21.61
C PRO A 100 7.99 -7.36 -21.52
N ASP A 101 8.08 -8.65 -21.82
CA ASP A 101 6.93 -9.58 -21.94
C ASP A 101 6.32 -9.99 -20.60
N ALA A 102 7.05 -9.78 -19.49
CA ALA A 102 6.56 -10.02 -18.13
C ALA A 102 5.34 -9.15 -17.76
N ARG A 103 5.17 -7.99 -18.41
CA ARG A 103 4.13 -7.02 -18.07
C ARG A 103 2.72 -7.63 -18.24
N PRO A 104 1.79 -7.39 -17.30
CA PRO A 104 1.92 -6.51 -16.14
C PRO A 104 2.51 -7.17 -14.88
N PHE A 105 2.82 -8.45 -14.93
CA PHE A 105 3.22 -9.26 -13.79
C PHE A 105 4.75 -9.24 -13.62
N VAL A 106 5.25 -8.09 -13.19
CA VAL A 106 6.69 -7.87 -12.97
C VAL A 106 7.00 -8.07 -11.50
N ASP A 107 8.00 -8.90 -11.21
CA ASP A 107 8.51 -9.10 -9.85
C ASP A 107 9.03 -7.78 -9.26
N PRO A 108 8.47 -7.25 -8.16
CA PRO A 108 8.94 -5.99 -7.56
C PRO A 108 10.38 -6.06 -7.03
N THR A 109 10.92 -7.27 -6.82
CA THR A 109 12.30 -7.51 -6.40
C THR A 109 13.21 -7.98 -7.54
N LEU A 110 12.78 -7.83 -8.80
CA LEU A 110 13.54 -8.30 -9.97
C LEU A 110 15.01 -7.81 -10.02
N LEU A 111 15.26 -6.59 -9.54
CA LEU A 111 16.59 -5.98 -9.53
C LEU A 111 17.26 -5.99 -8.15
N ALA A 112 16.71 -6.75 -7.19
CA ALA A 112 17.28 -6.84 -5.86
C ALA A 112 18.58 -7.67 -5.89
N GLU A 113 19.65 -7.13 -5.34
CA GLU A 113 20.98 -7.72 -5.30
C GLU A 113 21.47 -7.91 -3.85
N SER A 114 22.51 -8.72 -3.67
CA SER A 114 23.00 -9.09 -2.33
C SER A 114 23.64 -7.95 -1.53
N ASP A 115 23.94 -6.83 -2.18
CA ASP A 115 24.48 -5.61 -1.59
C ASP A 115 23.41 -4.60 -1.16
N ASP A 116 22.15 -4.80 -1.57
CA ASP A 116 21.03 -3.98 -1.12
C ASP A 116 20.84 -4.04 0.40
N TRP A 117 20.54 -2.90 1.02
CA TRP A 117 20.35 -2.82 2.49
C TRP A 117 19.21 -3.72 3.00
N PHE A 118 18.22 -3.97 2.13
CA PHE A 118 17.05 -4.78 2.43
C PHE A 118 17.27 -6.27 2.10
N TRP A 119 18.45 -6.66 1.60
CA TRP A 119 18.79 -8.05 1.34
C TRP A 119 19.03 -8.82 2.65
N VAL A 120 17.95 -9.38 3.21
CA VAL A 120 17.99 -10.08 4.50
C VAL A 120 17.89 -11.59 4.28
N GLY A 121 19.01 -12.31 4.30
CA GLY A 121 18.98 -13.77 4.26
C GLY A 121 18.56 -14.39 2.91
N GLY A 122 18.70 -13.64 1.81
CA GLY A 122 18.42 -14.10 0.44
C GLY A 122 17.22 -13.39 -0.20
N GLU A 123 16.91 -13.76 -1.45
CA GLU A 123 15.85 -13.17 -2.27
C GLU A 123 14.49 -13.10 -1.55
N TRP A 124 14.13 -14.15 -0.79
CA TRP A 124 12.86 -14.24 -0.09
C TRP A 124 12.76 -13.25 1.06
N GLY A 125 13.87 -13.04 1.78
CA GLY A 125 13.90 -12.05 2.83
C GLY A 125 14.06 -10.63 2.29
N ALA A 126 14.67 -10.44 1.11
CA ALA A 126 14.63 -9.18 0.37
C ALA A 126 13.19 -8.80 -0.01
N ALA A 127 12.44 -9.73 -0.59
CA ALA A 127 11.02 -9.55 -0.91
C ALA A 127 10.19 -9.23 0.34
N PHE A 128 10.39 -9.96 1.44
CA PHE A 128 9.71 -9.66 2.69
C PHE A 128 10.09 -8.27 3.24
N ALA A 129 11.37 -7.92 3.25
CA ALA A 129 11.87 -6.65 3.79
C ALA A 129 11.36 -5.46 2.99
N MET A 130 11.35 -5.54 1.65
CA MET A 130 10.79 -4.52 0.77
C MET A 130 9.29 -4.34 1.06
N GLY A 131 8.52 -5.43 1.01
CA GLY A 131 7.08 -5.38 1.25
C GLY A 131 6.72 -4.91 2.66
N PHE A 132 7.44 -5.36 3.68
CA PHE A 132 7.23 -4.92 5.06
C PHE A 132 7.50 -3.42 5.21
N THR A 133 8.59 -2.92 4.64
CA THR A 133 8.98 -1.51 4.72
C THR A 133 7.98 -0.60 4.01
N LEU A 134 7.60 -0.94 2.77
CA LEU A 134 6.64 -0.16 1.99
C LEU A 134 5.21 -0.31 2.54
N GLY A 135 4.86 -1.46 3.08
CA GLY A 135 3.62 -1.67 3.83
C GLY A 135 3.57 -0.84 5.12
N LEU A 136 4.69 -0.72 5.85
CA LEU A 136 4.79 0.17 7.00
C LEU A 136 4.65 1.64 6.59
N ALA A 137 5.29 2.06 5.49
CA ALA A 137 5.12 3.40 4.93
C ALA A 137 3.66 3.70 4.59
N CYS A 138 2.96 2.76 3.95
CA CYS A 138 1.52 2.82 3.70
C CYS A 138 0.73 3.08 4.99
N MET A 139 0.98 2.29 6.04
CA MET A 139 0.29 2.42 7.33
C MET A 139 0.59 3.74 8.07
N LEU A 140 1.82 4.23 7.96
CA LEU A 140 2.20 5.54 8.51
C LEU A 140 1.52 6.69 7.76
N GLY A 141 1.47 6.61 6.43
CA GLY A 141 0.76 7.57 5.59
C GLY A 141 -0.74 7.61 5.88
N ASP A 142 -1.38 6.45 5.99
CA ASP A 142 -2.80 6.32 6.40
C ASP A 142 -3.04 6.88 7.81
N THR A 143 -2.09 6.69 8.74
CA THR A 143 -2.13 7.29 10.09
C THR A 143 -2.04 8.81 10.03
N ALA A 144 -1.12 9.36 9.24
CA ALA A 144 -0.98 10.80 9.02
C ALA A 144 -2.24 11.40 8.37
N GLY A 145 -2.82 10.71 7.39
CA GLY A 145 -4.11 11.07 6.79
C GLY A 145 -5.22 11.11 7.84
N SER A 146 -5.26 10.14 8.75
CA SER A 146 -6.21 10.15 9.88
C SER A 146 -6.02 11.35 10.78
N PHE A 147 -4.78 11.68 11.14
CA PHE A 147 -4.49 12.87 11.94
C PHE A 147 -5.05 14.12 11.28
N ILE A 148 -4.77 14.34 9.98
CA ILE A 148 -5.27 15.49 9.22
C ILE A 148 -6.81 15.51 9.21
N LYS A 149 -7.46 14.37 8.98
CA LYS A 149 -8.93 14.26 9.02
C LYS A 149 -9.50 14.68 10.37
N ARG A 150 -8.87 14.30 11.48
CA ARG A 150 -9.31 14.73 12.82
C ARG A 150 -9.18 16.25 13.01
N ARG A 151 -8.12 16.88 12.49
CA ARG A 151 -7.95 18.35 12.53
C ARG A 151 -9.03 19.10 11.72
N GLN A 152 -9.66 18.44 10.75
CA GLN A 152 -10.79 18.96 9.97
C GLN A 152 -12.16 18.66 10.62
N GLY A 153 -12.17 18.08 11.82
CA GLY A 153 -13.40 17.71 12.54
C GLY A 153 -14.15 16.49 12.00
N LEU A 154 -13.56 15.77 11.03
CA LEU A 154 -14.10 14.51 10.53
C LEU A 154 -13.96 13.45 11.61
N LYS A 155 -15.01 12.71 11.95
CA LYS A 155 -15.00 11.77 13.08
C LYS A 155 -14.63 10.34 12.68
N ARG A 156 -14.04 9.60 13.63
CA ARG A 156 -13.81 8.15 13.54
C ARG A 156 -13.83 7.54 14.94
N GLU A 157 -15.00 7.51 15.56
CA GLU A 157 -15.23 7.01 16.90
C GLU A 157 -16.45 6.08 16.93
N GLY A 158 -16.30 4.88 17.51
CA GLY A 158 -17.35 3.87 17.51
C GLY A 158 -17.89 3.57 16.11
N ASP A 159 -19.20 3.70 15.94
CA ASP A 159 -19.89 3.47 14.66
C ASP A 159 -19.88 4.70 13.73
N GLU A 160 -19.46 5.88 14.22
CA GLU A 160 -19.35 7.07 13.40
C GLU A 160 -18.06 7.05 12.56
N SER A 161 -18.21 7.26 11.25
CA SER A 161 -17.10 7.43 10.31
C SER A 161 -17.45 8.47 9.27
N SER A 162 -16.67 9.55 9.19
CA SER A 162 -16.81 10.53 8.11
C SER A 162 -16.04 10.09 6.85
N GLN A 163 -16.56 10.45 5.68
CA GLN A 163 -15.93 10.19 4.38
C GLN A 163 -15.03 11.37 3.95
N ALA A 164 -13.84 11.09 3.41
CA ALA A 164 -12.96 12.09 2.83
C ALA A 164 -12.18 11.52 1.63
N PRO A 165 -12.78 11.46 0.42
CA PRO A 165 -12.29 10.61 -0.67
C PRO A 165 -10.79 10.76 -1.03
N LEU A 166 -10.28 11.99 -1.02
CA LEU A 166 -8.86 12.27 -1.30
C LEU A 166 -7.96 11.91 -0.11
N LEU A 167 -8.34 12.30 1.11
CA LEU A 167 -7.55 12.00 2.32
C LEU A 167 -7.63 10.52 2.72
N ASP A 168 -8.60 9.78 2.19
CA ASP A 168 -8.74 8.34 2.39
C ASP A 168 -7.80 7.54 1.48
N SER A 169 -7.17 8.16 0.47
CA SER A 169 -6.38 7.45 -0.54
C SER A 169 -5.00 8.06 -0.84
N ALA A 170 -4.90 9.38 -0.92
CA ALA A 170 -3.65 10.05 -1.25
C ALA A 170 -2.54 9.88 -0.19
N PRO A 171 -2.80 10.02 1.13
CA PRO A 171 -1.73 10.01 2.13
C PRO A 171 -0.94 8.70 2.18
N PHE A 172 -1.63 7.55 2.11
CA PHE A 172 -0.95 6.25 2.11
C PHE A 172 -0.16 6.04 0.81
N ALA A 173 -0.75 6.42 -0.35
CA ALA A 173 -0.11 6.24 -1.65
C ALA A 173 1.15 7.10 -1.77
N ILE A 174 1.06 8.38 -1.38
CA ILE A 174 2.21 9.29 -1.32
C ILE A 174 3.29 8.73 -0.41
N ALA A 175 2.94 8.21 0.77
CA ALA A 175 3.93 7.62 1.68
C ALA A 175 4.64 6.41 1.08
N ILE A 176 3.92 5.54 0.35
CA ILE A 176 4.52 4.40 -0.36
C ILE A 176 5.52 4.89 -1.41
N PHE A 177 5.10 5.79 -2.31
CA PHE A 177 5.99 6.27 -3.39
C PHE A 177 7.19 7.01 -2.83
N VAL A 178 7.01 7.90 -1.85
CA VAL A 178 8.13 8.60 -1.20
C VAL A 178 9.09 7.60 -0.58
N ALA A 179 8.61 6.59 0.15
CA ALA A 179 9.47 5.57 0.72
C ALA A 179 10.16 4.71 -0.35
N ALA A 180 9.48 4.38 -1.45
CA ALA A 180 10.05 3.65 -2.59
C ALA A 180 11.22 4.43 -3.19
N PHE A 181 11.02 5.69 -3.56
CA PHE A 181 12.08 6.52 -4.16
C PHE A 181 13.22 6.86 -3.19
N VAL A 182 12.96 6.93 -1.88
CA VAL A 182 14.00 7.27 -0.89
C VAL A 182 14.81 6.04 -0.45
N LEU A 183 14.18 4.87 -0.34
CA LEU A 183 14.79 3.68 0.25
C LEU A 183 15.11 2.58 -0.77
N PHE A 184 14.46 2.59 -1.93
CA PHE A 184 14.59 1.56 -2.97
C PHE A 184 14.92 2.20 -4.32
N ASP A 185 15.77 3.23 -4.29
CA ASP A 185 16.30 3.85 -5.50
C ASP A 185 17.07 2.82 -6.35
N GLY A 186 16.93 2.90 -7.68
CA GLY A 186 17.53 1.95 -8.61
C GLY A 186 16.80 0.60 -8.76
N GLN A 187 15.82 0.30 -7.91
CA GLN A 187 15.01 -0.91 -8.02
C GLN A 187 13.96 -0.80 -9.13
N ILE A 188 13.41 -1.94 -9.58
CA ILE A 188 12.47 -1.96 -10.72
C ILE A 188 11.21 -1.12 -10.47
N ILE A 189 10.79 -1.01 -9.21
CA ILE A 189 9.63 -0.23 -8.78
C ILE A 189 9.83 1.30 -8.88
N THR A 190 11.08 1.76 -9.02
CA THR A 190 11.47 3.17 -9.18
C THR A 190 12.08 3.45 -10.57
N HIS A 191 11.94 2.51 -11.51
CA HIS A 191 12.54 2.61 -12.83
C HIS A 191 12.07 3.88 -13.60
N GLU A 192 13.01 4.59 -14.23
CA GLU A 192 12.76 5.91 -14.84
C GLU A 192 11.65 5.91 -15.92
N GLN A 193 11.55 4.82 -16.68
CA GLN A 193 10.51 4.63 -17.71
C GLN A 193 9.08 4.53 -17.15
N LEU A 194 8.90 4.43 -15.83
CA LEU A 194 7.59 4.30 -15.18
C LEU A 194 7.15 5.56 -14.44
N HIS A 195 7.93 6.65 -14.48
CA HIS A 195 7.61 7.86 -13.71
C HIS A 195 6.26 8.48 -14.10
N GLU A 196 5.92 8.47 -15.39
CA GLU A 196 4.64 8.97 -15.88
C GLU A 196 3.48 8.07 -15.43
N GLU A 197 3.66 6.75 -15.46
CA GLU A 197 2.66 5.77 -15.03
C GLU A 197 2.47 5.74 -13.53
N ILE A 198 3.52 5.98 -12.74
CA ILE A 198 3.43 6.20 -11.30
C ILE A 198 2.60 7.46 -11.01
N ALA A 199 2.86 8.57 -11.72
CA ALA A 199 2.06 9.79 -11.58
C ALA A 199 0.59 9.55 -11.98
N ALA A 200 0.35 8.84 -13.08
CA ALA A 200 -1.00 8.44 -13.50
C ALA A 200 -1.69 7.56 -12.45
N LEU A 201 -0.99 6.57 -11.89
CA LEU A 201 -1.51 5.71 -10.84
C LEU A 201 -1.87 6.50 -9.57
N MET A 202 -1.08 7.51 -9.19
CA MET A 202 -1.39 8.40 -8.08
C MET A 202 -2.73 9.12 -8.29
N VAL A 203 -3.01 9.59 -9.51
CA VAL A 203 -4.29 10.21 -9.87
C VAL A 203 -5.45 9.20 -9.91
N LEU A 204 -5.18 7.96 -10.32
CA LEU A 204 -6.17 6.87 -10.36
C LEU A 204 -6.47 6.26 -8.99
N THR A 205 -5.56 6.42 -8.02
CA THR A 205 -5.64 5.78 -6.70
C THR A 205 -6.94 6.06 -5.94
N PRO A 206 -7.51 7.29 -5.91
CA PRO A 206 -8.82 7.54 -5.28
C PRO A 206 -9.95 6.72 -5.88
N VAL A 207 -9.92 6.49 -7.20
CA VAL A 207 -10.94 5.67 -7.91
C VAL A 207 -10.77 4.21 -7.53
N ILE A 208 -9.54 3.69 -7.63
CA ILE A 208 -9.20 2.30 -7.27
C ILE A 208 -9.58 2.02 -5.81
N HIS A 209 -9.20 2.91 -4.90
CA HIS A 209 -9.51 2.79 -3.48
C HIS A 209 -11.02 2.73 -3.22
N ARG A 210 -11.80 3.61 -3.86
CA ARG A 210 -13.27 3.59 -3.74
C ARG A 210 -13.88 2.29 -4.25
N MET A 211 -13.36 1.73 -5.35
CA MET A 211 -13.81 0.45 -5.88
C MET A 211 -13.52 -0.69 -4.90
N SER A 212 -12.30 -0.75 -4.37
CA SER A 212 -11.89 -1.73 -3.36
C SER A 212 -12.74 -1.64 -2.09
N ASN A 213 -13.10 -0.44 -1.64
CA ASN A 213 -13.93 -0.26 -0.45
C ASN A 213 -15.37 -0.75 -0.64
N ARG A 214 -15.95 -0.52 -1.82
CA ARG A 214 -17.26 -1.08 -2.17
C ARG A 214 -17.24 -2.60 -2.21
N LEU A 215 -16.17 -3.20 -2.72
CA LEU A 215 -16.00 -4.64 -2.73
C LEU A 215 -15.90 -5.20 -1.30
N GLY A 216 -15.05 -4.60 -0.46
CA GLY A 216 -14.91 -4.99 0.94
C GLY A 216 -16.21 -4.88 1.73
N TYR A 217 -17.04 -3.87 1.46
CA TYR A 217 -18.37 -3.75 2.06
C TYR A 217 -19.32 -4.87 1.61
N ARG A 218 -19.35 -5.21 0.32
CA ARG A 218 -20.18 -6.31 -0.20
C ARG A 218 -19.78 -7.67 0.35
N LEU A 219 -18.50 -7.85 0.68
CA LEU A 219 -17.97 -9.08 1.29
C LEU A 219 -18.14 -9.09 2.83
N GLY A 220 -18.73 -8.06 3.43
CA GLY A 220 -18.89 -7.96 4.88
C GLY A 220 -17.59 -7.71 5.66
N LEU A 221 -16.51 -7.31 4.97
CA LEU A 221 -15.22 -6.99 5.58
C LEU A 221 -15.17 -5.53 6.07
N LYS A 222 -15.91 -4.63 5.43
CA LYS A 222 -16.08 -3.23 5.86
C LYS A 222 -17.50 -2.96 6.33
N SER A 223 -17.63 -2.07 7.32
CA SER A 223 -18.93 -1.59 7.82
C SER A 223 -19.54 -0.47 6.96
N VAL A 224 -18.73 0.20 6.11
CA VAL A 224 -19.16 1.28 5.22
C VAL A 224 -18.56 1.12 3.82
N PRO A 225 -19.23 1.61 2.75
CA PRO A 225 -18.83 1.37 1.36
C PRO A 225 -17.79 2.35 0.79
N TYR A 226 -17.23 3.24 1.62
CA TYR A 226 -16.29 4.28 1.23
C TYR A 226 -14.96 4.19 1.96
#